data_AF-A0A3N4ZAG2-F1
#
_entry.id   AF-A0A3N4ZAG2-F1
#
_cell.length_a   1.000
_cell.length_b   1.000
_cell.length_c   1.000
_cell.angle_alpha   90.00
_cell.angle_beta   90.00
_cell.angle_gamma   90.00
#
_symmetry.space_group_name_H-M   'P 1'
#
loop_
_entity.id
_entity.type
_entity.pdbx_description
1 polymer ?
#
loop_
_entity_poly.entity_id
_entity_poly.type
_entity_poly.pdbx_seq_one_letter_code
_entity_poly.pdbx_strand_id
1 'polypeptide(L)'
;MEVGERWAHRTAPHHGPVEEVEVLKIGAQRPLRIKVRFIAEEAEGREEWVPSARLRVLWQDKDAWLASEQQWSELTKDSPDDEDPAFRAVTILFDEHLWDGLVTFGVNYRDRGLLYVEDAPALAALLDVPESFFFSDSRAFTDTDGALTAPWPTTVQVARLLARTRADHLMAVVHKHEHQARQDAIYGRYYPGRGKNPGTHISPEICAEVDRSSQPAYNLLRQWCGADVVESFEELKALRDEVLRIGQLMEQAIGSLRQAGQTRAADRFERELGIPLETLRQAERDNGHSRPTGHRRQEDPCPAPS
;
A
#
# COMPACT_ATOMS: atom_id res chain seq x y z
N MET A 1 -14.08 25.21 24.42
CA MET A 1 -13.96 26.53 23.77
C MET A 1 -15.02 27.44 24.31
N GLU A 2 -14.60 28.29 25.22
CA GLU A 2 -15.43 29.16 26.03
C GLU A 2 -14.90 30.60 25.98
N VAL A 3 -15.76 31.56 26.33
CA VAL A 3 -15.36 32.97 26.39
C VAL A 3 -14.41 33.17 27.57
N GLY A 4 -13.32 33.90 27.35
CA GLY A 4 -12.24 34.13 28.31
C GLY A 4 -11.10 33.10 28.24
N GLU A 5 -11.27 32.01 27.48
CA GLU A 5 -10.18 31.06 27.25
C GLU A 5 -9.11 31.66 26.32
N ARG A 6 -7.86 31.26 26.56
CA ARG A 6 -6.73 31.61 25.72
C ARG A 6 -6.38 30.48 24.78
N TRP A 7 -6.24 30.79 23.51
CA TRP A 7 -6.06 29.82 22.43
C TRP A 7 -4.85 30.18 21.57
N ALA A 8 -4.21 29.14 21.03
CA ALA A 8 -3.22 29.24 19.98
C ALA A 8 -3.92 29.50 18.64
N HIS A 9 -3.73 30.70 18.08
CA HIS A 9 -4.23 31.09 16.77
C HIS A 9 -3.16 30.91 15.70
N ARG A 10 -3.52 30.31 14.56
CA ARG A 10 -2.67 30.28 13.36
C ARG A 10 -3.44 30.74 12.13
N THR A 11 -2.95 31.80 11.48
CA THR A 11 -3.59 32.41 10.30
C THR A 11 -3.64 31.47 9.10
N ALA A 12 -2.56 30.74 8.85
CA ALA A 12 -2.49 29.71 7.82
C ALA A 12 -2.61 28.30 8.45
N PRO A 13 -3.36 27.37 7.84
CA PRO A 13 -3.65 26.09 8.47
C PRO A 13 -2.43 25.25 8.82
N HIS A 14 -1.37 25.29 8.01
CA HIS A 14 -0.24 24.34 8.11
C HIS A 14 1.12 25.01 8.33
N HIS A 15 1.21 26.33 8.22
CA HIS A 15 2.47 27.07 8.36
C HIS A 15 2.24 28.42 9.02
N GLY A 16 3.30 29.01 9.57
CA GLY A 16 3.29 30.38 10.07
C GLY A 16 3.25 30.52 11.59
N PRO A 17 3.43 31.75 12.08
CA PRO A 17 3.53 32.05 13.50
C PRO A 17 2.23 31.71 14.23
N VAL A 18 2.37 31.30 15.48
CA VAL A 18 1.26 31.00 16.39
C VAL A 18 1.16 32.13 17.40
N GLU A 19 -0.01 32.77 17.44
CA GLU A 19 -0.29 33.96 18.24
C GLU A 19 -1.22 33.61 19.41
N GLU A 20 -1.03 34.26 20.55
CA GLU A 20 -1.91 34.13 21.70
C GLU A 20 -3.16 34.98 21.49
N VAL A 21 -4.34 34.36 21.58
CA VAL A 21 -5.60 35.08 21.49
C VAL A 21 -6.55 34.71 22.62
N GLU A 22 -7.34 35.68 23.07
CA GLU A 22 -8.43 35.48 24.03
C GLU A 22 -9.78 35.41 23.30
N VAL A 23 -10.60 34.42 23.62
CA VAL A 23 -11.95 34.29 23.04
C VAL A 23 -12.90 35.30 23.70
N LEU A 24 -13.39 36.27 22.93
CA LEU A 24 -14.33 37.28 23.41
C LEU A 24 -15.79 36.90 23.18
N LYS A 25 -16.09 36.26 22.04
CA LYS A 25 -17.46 35.91 21.67
C LYS A 25 -17.51 34.75 20.68
N ILE A 26 -18.48 33.87 20.85
CA ILE A 26 -18.76 32.78 19.90
C ILE A 26 -19.98 33.17 19.05
N GLY A 27 -19.83 33.10 17.72
CA GLY A 27 -20.90 33.38 16.78
C GLY A 27 -21.93 32.27 16.73
N ALA A 28 -23.21 32.61 16.59
CA ALA A 28 -24.32 31.65 16.59
C ALA A 28 -24.64 31.07 15.20
N GLN A 29 -24.13 31.68 14.11
CA GLN A 29 -24.42 31.27 12.73
C GLN A 29 -23.30 30.40 12.14
N ARG A 30 -23.67 29.47 11.27
CA ARG A 30 -22.72 28.62 10.53
C ARG A 30 -22.25 29.31 9.24
N PRO A 31 -20.95 29.22 8.87
CA PRO A 31 -19.87 28.55 9.62
C PRO A 31 -19.47 29.31 10.89
N LEU A 32 -19.15 28.56 11.95
CA LEU A 32 -18.91 29.12 13.29
C LEU A 32 -17.68 30.05 13.28
N ARG A 33 -17.92 31.34 13.52
CA ARG A 33 -16.87 32.36 13.68
C ARG A 33 -16.75 32.76 15.13
N ILE A 34 -15.53 33.09 15.54
CA ILE A 34 -15.18 33.38 16.92
C ILE A 34 -14.50 34.73 16.94
N LYS A 35 -15.03 35.65 17.74
CA LYS A 35 -14.40 36.94 17.98
C LYS A 35 -13.29 36.72 18.99
N VAL A 36 -12.08 37.04 18.59
CA VAL A 36 -10.87 36.88 19.40
C VAL A 36 -10.16 38.22 19.56
N ARG A 37 -9.41 38.38 20.65
CA ARG A 37 -8.49 39.50 20.89
C ARG A 37 -7.06 38.99 20.89
N PHE A 38 -6.19 39.63 20.13
CA PHE A 38 -4.75 39.31 20.14
C PHE A 38 -4.10 39.88 21.40
N ILE A 39 -3.38 39.04 22.14
CA ILE A 39 -2.76 39.40 23.43
C ILE A 39 -1.37 40.04 23.24
N ALA A 40 -0.67 39.74 22.14
CA ALA A 40 0.65 40.28 21.84
C ALA A 40 0.66 41.82 21.86
N GLU A 41 1.69 42.41 22.46
CA GLU A 41 1.81 43.87 22.66
C GLU A 41 1.85 44.61 21.32
N GLU A 42 2.48 44.00 20.32
CA GLU A 42 2.57 44.49 18.94
C GLU A 42 1.23 44.49 18.19
N ALA A 43 0.25 43.73 18.68
CA ALA A 43 -1.08 43.67 18.10
C ALA A 43 -2.04 44.72 18.68
N GLU A 44 -1.61 45.53 19.66
CA GLU A 44 -2.38 46.62 20.27
C GLU A 44 -3.83 46.24 20.65
N GLY A 45 -4.07 44.99 21.08
CA GLY A 45 -5.40 44.51 21.44
C GLY A 45 -6.37 44.38 20.26
N ARG A 46 -5.87 44.23 19.03
CA ARG A 46 -6.68 43.99 17.82
C ARG A 46 -7.71 42.89 18.06
N GLU A 47 -8.94 43.15 17.64
CA GLU A 47 -10.04 42.18 17.71
C GLU A 47 -10.46 41.75 16.30
N GLU A 48 -10.61 40.45 16.08
CA GLU A 48 -10.99 39.90 14.77
C GLU A 48 -11.99 38.76 14.92
N TRP A 49 -12.86 38.59 13.92
CA TRP A 49 -13.66 37.38 13.77
C TRP A 49 -12.90 36.33 12.97
N VAL A 50 -12.44 35.27 13.60
CA VAL A 50 -11.72 34.19 12.93
C VAL A 50 -12.60 32.95 12.76
N PRO A 51 -12.39 32.12 11.73
CA PRO A 51 -12.99 30.79 11.67
C PRO A 51 -12.52 29.95 12.87
N SER A 52 -13.41 29.18 13.48
CA SER A 52 -13.07 28.28 14.60
C SER A 52 -11.90 27.34 14.31
N ALA A 53 -11.76 26.87 13.06
CA ALA A 53 -10.66 26.01 12.63
C ALA A 53 -9.26 26.63 12.72
N ARG A 54 -9.15 27.96 12.92
CA ARG A 54 -7.85 28.66 13.13
C ARG A 54 -7.40 28.65 14.58
N LEU A 55 -8.27 28.27 15.52
CA LEU A 55 -7.92 28.06 16.93
C LEU A 55 -7.58 26.58 17.10
N ARG A 56 -6.32 26.29 17.42
CA ARG A 56 -5.78 24.92 17.38
C ARG A 56 -5.91 24.19 18.71
N VAL A 57 -5.30 24.78 19.73
CA VAL A 57 -5.25 24.24 21.09
C VAL A 57 -5.35 25.38 22.09
N LEU A 58 -5.60 25.06 23.37
CA LEU A 58 -5.45 26.03 24.44
C LEU A 58 -4.01 26.55 24.47
N TRP A 59 -3.83 27.81 24.83
CA TRP A 59 -2.50 28.44 24.84
C TRP A 59 -1.52 27.71 25.76
N GLN A 60 -2.00 27.19 26.89
CA GLN A 60 -1.19 26.40 27.83
C GLN A 60 -0.61 25.11 27.20
N ASP A 61 -1.27 24.56 26.17
CA ASP A 61 -0.87 23.33 25.48
C ASP A 61 -0.11 23.61 24.18
N LYS A 62 0.13 24.89 23.86
CA LYS A 62 0.79 25.33 22.62
C LYS A 62 2.13 24.64 22.42
N ASP A 63 2.97 24.62 23.45
CA ASP A 63 4.35 24.13 23.31
C ASP A 63 4.38 22.62 23.07
N ALA A 64 3.50 21.86 23.74
CA ALA A 64 3.32 20.44 23.50
C ALA A 64 2.80 20.17 22.07
N TRP A 65 1.85 20.98 21.61
CA TRP A 65 1.33 20.89 20.24
C TRP A 65 2.41 21.20 19.19
N LEU A 66 3.19 22.26 19.37
CA LEU A 66 4.31 22.62 18.48
C LEU A 66 5.42 21.56 18.49
N ALA A 67 5.75 21.01 19.65
CA ALA A 67 6.71 19.92 19.76
C ALA A 67 6.25 18.67 19.00
N SER A 68 4.96 18.32 19.11
CA SER A 68 4.36 17.23 18.34
C SER A 68 4.40 17.52 16.83
N GLU A 69 4.02 18.71 16.38
CA GLU A 69 4.13 19.10 14.96
C GLU A 69 5.57 18.98 14.45
N GLN A 70 6.55 19.44 15.24
CA GLN A 70 7.96 19.33 14.88
C GLN A 70 8.41 17.87 14.80
N GLN A 71 7.99 17.03 15.75
CA GLN A 71 8.29 15.59 15.75
C GLN A 71 7.75 14.92 14.49
N TRP A 72 6.48 15.19 14.13
CA TRP A 72 5.90 14.69 12.88
C TRP A 72 6.62 15.22 11.65
N SER A 73 6.98 16.50 11.63
CA SER A 73 7.74 17.10 10.52
C SER A 73 9.10 16.44 10.32
N GLU A 74 9.85 16.15 11.40
CA GLU A 74 11.14 15.46 11.31
C GLU A 74 10.97 13.99 10.88
N LEU A 75 9.91 13.34 11.35
CA LEU A 75 9.58 11.96 11.01
C LEU A 75 9.28 11.81 9.51
N THR A 76 8.53 12.75 8.92
CA THR A 76 8.16 12.75 7.50
C THR A 76 9.17 13.44 6.58
N LYS A 77 10.32 13.88 7.12
CA LYS A 77 11.32 14.64 6.35
C LYS A 77 11.87 13.87 5.15
N ASP A 78 11.99 12.56 5.31
CA ASP A 78 12.49 11.64 4.27
C ASP A 78 11.35 10.89 3.59
N SER A 79 10.10 11.35 3.73
CA SER A 79 8.95 10.71 3.08
C SER A 79 9.16 10.65 1.56
N PRO A 80 8.89 9.50 0.94
CA PRO A 80 9.11 9.32 -0.50
C PRO A 80 8.08 10.10 -1.33
N ASP A 81 8.40 10.37 -2.59
CA ASP A 81 7.43 10.87 -3.56
C ASP A 81 6.64 9.72 -4.23
N ASP A 82 5.68 10.07 -5.10
CA ASP A 82 4.84 9.07 -5.81
C ASP A 82 5.60 8.30 -6.91
N GLU A 83 6.76 8.81 -7.33
CA GLU A 83 7.58 8.22 -8.38
C GLU A 83 8.74 7.38 -7.81
N ASP A 84 8.96 7.41 -6.49
CA ASP A 84 9.98 6.62 -5.81
C ASP A 84 9.72 5.11 -6.00
N PRO A 85 10.63 4.38 -6.68
CA PRO A 85 10.52 2.94 -6.84
C PRO A 85 10.44 2.17 -5.53
N ALA A 86 11.12 2.63 -4.48
CA ALA A 86 11.10 1.98 -3.18
C ALA A 86 9.72 2.13 -2.51
N PHE A 87 9.08 3.28 -2.66
CA PHE A 87 7.71 3.48 -2.17
C PHE A 87 6.74 2.53 -2.86
N ARG A 88 6.81 2.45 -4.20
CA ARG A 88 5.97 1.50 -4.96
C ARG A 88 6.24 0.03 -4.58
N ALA A 89 7.50 -0.34 -4.37
CA ALA A 89 7.86 -1.67 -3.91
C ALA A 89 7.25 -2.00 -2.53
N VAL A 90 7.34 -1.06 -1.58
CA VAL A 90 6.70 -1.21 -0.26
C VAL A 90 5.18 -1.32 -0.39
N THR A 91 4.54 -0.51 -1.23
CA THR A 91 3.10 -0.61 -1.48
C THR A 91 2.69 -1.99 -1.98
N ILE A 92 3.36 -2.51 -3.01
CA ILE A 92 3.10 -3.86 -3.53
C ILE A 92 3.28 -4.91 -2.43
N LEU A 93 4.33 -4.78 -1.61
CA LEU A 93 4.62 -5.70 -0.52
C LEU A 93 3.48 -5.74 0.52
N PHE A 94 2.97 -4.58 0.92
CA PHE A 94 1.94 -4.47 1.97
C PHE A 94 0.52 -4.69 1.46
N ASP A 95 0.24 -4.47 0.17
CA ASP A 95 -1.06 -4.76 -0.46
C ASP A 95 -1.43 -6.26 -0.44
N GLU A 96 -0.45 -7.14 -0.22
CA GLU A 96 -0.69 -8.58 -0.06
C GLU A 96 -1.27 -8.96 1.31
N HIS A 97 -1.42 -8.01 2.25
CA HIS A 97 -2.07 -8.22 3.55
C HIS A 97 -1.49 -9.38 4.38
N LEU A 98 -0.21 -9.72 4.15
CA LEU A 98 0.44 -10.87 4.80
C LEU A 98 0.73 -10.65 6.29
N TRP A 99 0.70 -9.39 6.74
CA TRP A 99 1.06 -8.97 8.10
C TRP A 99 0.01 -8.03 8.71
N ASP A 100 -1.25 -8.16 8.27
CA ASP A 100 -2.37 -7.41 8.84
C ASP A 100 -2.43 -7.62 10.36
N GLY A 101 -2.57 -6.50 11.08
CA GLY A 101 -2.60 -6.48 12.55
C GLY A 101 -1.23 -6.57 13.24
N LEU A 102 -0.14 -6.73 12.49
CA LEU A 102 1.22 -6.68 13.03
C LEU A 102 1.92 -5.37 12.65
N VAL A 103 1.84 -5.01 11.37
CA VAL A 103 2.53 -3.84 10.84
C VAL A 103 1.75 -3.26 9.66
N THR A 104 1.65 -1.94 9.60
CA THR A 104 1.06 -1.20 8.49
C THR A 104 1.99 -0.05 8.10
N PHE A 105 1.70 0.60 6.98
CA PHE A 105 2.45 1.77 6.55
C PHE A 105 1.53 2.87 6.02
N GLY A 106 1.95 4.11 6.19
CA GLY A 106 1.22 5.28 5.71
C GLY A 106 1.38 5.48 4.20
N VAL A 107 0.26 5.58 3.50
CA VAL A 107 0.19 5.87 2.06
C VAL A 107 -0.28 7.29 1.75
N ASN A 108 -0.90 7.97 2.72
CA ASN A 108 -1.48 9.28 2.49
C ASN A 108 -0.40 10.35 2.50
N TYR A 109 -0.69 11.50 1.89
CA TYR A 109 0.25 12.63 1.82
C TYR A 109 0.84 13.05 3.18
N ARG A 110 0.10 12.87 4.28
CA ARG A 110 0.52 13.32 5.63
C ARG A 110 1.40 12.33 6.38
N ASP A 111 1.33 11.06 6.05
CA ASP A 111 2.03 9.98 6.75
C ASP A 111 2.78 9.05 5.79
N ARG A 112 3.05 9.54 4.59
CA ARG A 112 3.63 8.76 3.51
C ARG A 112 4.97 8.15 3.94
N GLY A 113 5.08 6.84 3.80
CA GLY A 113 6.30 6.11 4.12
C GLY A 113 6.54 5.92 5.62
N LEU A 114 5.62 6.33 6.49
CA LEU A 114 5.74 6.00 7.91
C LEU A 114 5.38 4.54 8.15
N LEU A 115 6.13 3.89 9.03
CA LEU A 115 5.85 2.54 9.50
C LEU A 115 5.07 2.63 10.81
N TYR A 116 3.99 1.87 10.92
CA TYR A 116 3.24 1.69 12.15
C TYR A 116 3.31 0.21 12.56
N VAL A 117 3.89 -0.07 13.71
CA VAL A 117 4.05 -1.43 14.24
C VAL A 117 3.15 -1.57 15.47
N GLU A 118 2.17 -2.46 15.40
CA GLU A 118 1.23 -2.68 16.51
C GLU A 118 1.83 -3.58 17.59
N ASP A 119 2.63 -4.57 17.21
CA ASP A 119 3.34 -5.47 18.13
C ASP A 119 4.82 -5.58 17.72
N ALA A 120 5.65 -4.70 18.30
CA ALA A 120 7.08 -4.66 18.02
C ALA A 120 7.83 -5.94 18.43
N PRO A 121 7.58 -6.56 19.60
CA PRO A 121 8.15 -7.86 19.94
C PRO A 121 7.82 -8.96 18.94
N ALA A 122 6.56 -9.08 18.51
CA ALA A 122 6.16 -10.10 17.53
C ALA A 122 6.79 -9.85 16.16
N LEU A 123 6.89 -8.60 15.72
CA LEU A 123 7.55 -8.25 14.46
C LEU A 123 9.06 -8.51 14.53
N ALA A 124 9.73 -8.18 15.64
CA ALA A 124 11.13 -8.49 15.88
C ALA A 124 11.40 -10.00 15.77
N ALA A 125 10.56 -10.83 16.41
CA ALA A 125 10.67 -12.28 16.34
C ALA A 125 10.44 -12.83 14.92
N LEU A 126 9.48 -12.27 14.18
CA LEU A 126 9.23 -12.65 12.79
C LEU A 126 10.43 -12.35 11.88
N LEU A 127 11.07 -11.20 12.10
CA LEU A 127 12.17 -10.71 11.27
C LEU A 127 13.55 -11.23 11.72
N ASP A 128 13.63 -11.96 12.83
CA ASP A 128 14.86 -12.40 13.48
C ASP A 128 15.83 -11.22 13.77
N VAL A 129 15.28 -10.14 14.32
CA VAL A 129 16.04 -8.94 14.73
C VAL A 129 15.72 -8.56 16.17
N PRO A 130 16.62 -7.88 16.91
CA PRO A 130 16.29 -7.34 18.23
C PRO A 130 15.29 -6.18 18.12
N GLU A 131 14.42 -5.98 19.11
CA GLU A 131 13.45 -4.87 19.13
C GLU A 131 14.10 -3.48 19.01
N SER A 132 15.35 -3.34 19.51
CA SER A 132 16.13 -2.11 19.37
C SER A 132 16.38 -1.71 17.90
N PHE A 133 16.24 -2.65 16.97
CA PHE A 133 16.32 -2.39 15.54
C PHE A 133 15.36 -1.30 15.08
N PHE A 134 14.11 -1.32 15.56
CA PHE A 134 13.09 -0.33 15.16
C PHE A 134 13.40 1.08 15.67
N PHE A 135 14.26 1.19 16.69
CA PHE A 135 14.74 2.45 17.29
C PHE A 135 16.13 2.86 16.80
N SER A 136 16.64 2.22 15.74
CA SER A 136 17.92 2.61 15.14
C SER A 136 17.91 4.05 14.60
N ASP A 137 16.73 4.53 14.20
CA ASP A 137 16.50 5.94 13.90
C ASP A 137 15.95 6.65 15.14
N SER A 138 16.63 7.71 15.57
CA SER A 138 16.27 8.47 16.78
C SER A 138 14.91 9.17 16.69
N ARG A 139 14.31 9.26 15.50
CA ARG A 139 12.98 9.84 15.28
C ARG A 139 11.86 8.85 15.54
N ALA A 140 12.16 7.55 15.60
CA ALA A 140 11.18 6.54 15.94
C ALA A 140 10.72 6.70 17.39
N PHE A 141 9.43 6.52 17.65
CA PHE A 141 8.85 6.63 18.98
C PHE A 141 7.69 5.66 19.15
N THR A 142 7.31 5.44 20.41
CA THR A 142 6.14 4.65 20.78
C THR A 142 5.05 5.61 21.26
N ASP A 143 3.85 5.48 20.69
CA ASP A 143 2.69 6.27 21.09
C ASP A 143 2.10 5.75 22.42
N THR A 144 1.14 6.49 23.00
CA THR A 144 0.48 6.15 24.26
C THR A 144 -0.21 4.79 24.23
N ASP A 145 -0.63 4.33 23.05
CA ASP A 145 -1.28 3.04 22.84
C ASP A 145 -0.28 1.87 22.68
N GLY A 146 1.03 2.14 22.77
CA GLY A 146 2.08 1.14 22.65
C GLY A 146 2.50 0.84 21.21
N ALA A 147 1.83 1.41 20.22
CA ALA A 147 2.19 1.27 18.81
C ALA A 147 3.47 2.08 18.51
N LEU A 148 4.41 1.45 17.81
CA LEU A 148 5.64 2.10 17.36
C LEU A 148 5.43 2.79 16.01
N THR A 149 5.86 4.04 15.92
CA THR A 149 5.88 4.81 14.69
C THR A 149 7.33 5.09 14.29
N ALA A 150 7.70 4.76 13.05
CA ALA A 150 9.06 4.92 12.56
C ALA A 150 9.11 5.59 11.17
N PRO A 151 10.21 6.31 10.86
CA PRO A 151 10.35 7.05 9.60
C PRO A 151 10.67 6.13 8.42
N TRP A 152 10.57 6.68 7.21
CA TRP A 152 10.77 5.96 5.94
C TRP A 152 12.03 5.10 5.85
N PRO A 153 13.22 5.53 6.33
CA PRO A 153 14.41 4.68 6.32
C PRO A 153 14.23 3.37 7.11
N THR A 154 13.48 3.39 8.20
CA THR A 154 13.15 2.19 8.98
C THR A 154 12.12 1.34 8.23
N THR A 155 11.11 1.97 7.62
CA THR A 155 10.11 1.29 6.77
C THR A 155 10.76 0.46 5.67
N VAL A 156 11.73 1.03 4.94
CA VAL A 156 12.44 0.33 3.86
C VAL A 156 13.27 -0.84 4.40
N GLN A 157 13.92 -0.69 5.55
CA GLN A 157 14.68 -1.77 6.16
C GLN A 157 13.77 -2.93 6.60
N VAL A 158 12.64 -2.62 7.24
CA VAL A 158 11.63 -3.61 7.61
C VAL A 158 11.06 -4.30 6.37
N ALA A 159 10.70 -3.56 5.33
CA ALA A 159 10.19 -4.10 4.08
C ALA A 159 11.17 -5.09 3.42
N ARG A 160 12.48 -4.79 3.45
CA ARG A 160 13.52 -5.71 2.95
C ARG A 160 13.55 -7.03 3.72
N LEU A 161 13.43 -6.99 5.04
CA LEU A 161 13.42 -8.19 5.88
C LEU A 161 12.12 -9.00 5.69
N LEU A 162 10.98 -8.31 5.58
CA LEU A 162 9.69 -8.94 5.28
C LEU A 162 9.70 -9.64 3.91
N ALA A 163 10.25 -8.98 2.88
CA ALA A 163 10.40 -9.53 1.54
C ALA A 163 11.24 -10.81 1.52
N ARG A 164 12.26 -10.92 2.37
CA ARG A 164 13.06 -12.16 2.52
C ARG A 164 12.28 -13.27 3.20
N THR A 165 11.54 -12.93 4.26
CA THR A 165 10.76 -13.90 5.06
C THR A 165 9.68 -14.60 4.23
N ARG A 166 9.14 -13.92 3.21
CA ARG A 166 8.10 -14.45 2.31
C ARG A 166 8.50 -14.38 0.83
N ALA A 167 9.78 -14.60 0.53
CA ALA A 167 10.34 -14.41 -0.80
C ALA A 167 9.62 -15.22 -1.89
N ASP A 168 9.35 -16.51 -1.66
CA ASP A 168 8.65 -17.37 -2.64
C ASP A 168 7.27 -16.84 -3.01
N HIS A 169 6.51 -16.40 -2.01
CA HIS A 169 5.17 -15.85 -2.21
C HIS A 169 5.24 -14.51 -2.95
N LEU A 170 6.15 -13.63 -2.54
CA LEU A 170 6.33 -12.33 -3.16
C LEU A 170 6.77 -12.45 -4.63
N MET A 171 7.62 -13.43 -4.98
CA MET A 171 7.99 -13.68 -6.38
C MET A 171 6.80 -14.15 -7.22
N ALA A 172 5.90 -14.96 -6.66
CA ALA A 172 4.66 -15.33 -7.34
C ALA A 172 3.74 -14.12 -7.58
N VAL A 173 3.64 -13.22 -6.60
CA VAL A 173 2.88 -11.96 -6.70
C VAL A 173 3.47 -11.05 -7.78
N VAL A 174 4.78 -10.77 -7.72
CA VAL A 174 5.47 -9.95 -8.72
C VAL A 174 5.28 -10.52 -10.12
N HIS A 175 5.43 -11.84 -10.27
CA HIS A 175 5.22 -12.49 -11.55
C HIS A 175 3.80 -12.29 -12.10
N LYS A 176 2.78 -12.44 -11.25
CA LYS A 176 1.38 -12.22 -11.59
C LYS A 176 1.13 -10.76 -11.99
N HIS A 177 1.66 -9.80 -11.23
CA HIS A 177 1.53 -8.38 -11.52
C HIS A 177 2.15 -8.01 -12.87
N GLU A 178 3.36 -8.49 -13.17
CA GLU A 178 4.00 -8.26 -14.46
C GLU A 178 3.28 -8.95 -15.61
N HIS A 179 2.74 -10.15 -15.39
CA HIS A 179 1.93 -10.82 -16.39
C HIS A 179 0.68 -10.00 -16.73
N GLN A 180 -0.03 -9.52 -15.72
CA GLN A 180 -1.20 -8.66 -15.92
C GLN A 180 -0.82 -7.34 -16.59
N ALA A 181 0.25 -6.69 -16.16
CA ALA A 181 0.72 -5.43 -16.73
C ALA A 181 1.07 -5.59 -18.22
N ARG A 182 1.72 -6.69 -18.62
CA ARG A 182 1.98 -7.01 -20.02
C ARG A 182 0.71 -7.24 -20.83
N GLN A 183 -0.28 -7.94 -20.28
CA GLN A 183 -1.57 -8.11 -20.96
C GLN A 183 -2.29 -6.77 -21.13
N ASP A 184 -2.34 -5.96 -20.07
CA ASP A 184 -2.97 -4.63 -20.07
C ASP A 184 -2.27 -3.69 -21.06
N ALA A 185 -0.94 -3.80 -21.21
CA ALA A 185 -0.16 -3.03 -22.20
C ALA A 185 -0.46 -3.40 -23.66
N ILE A 186 -1.00 -4.59 -23.93
CA ILE A 186 -1.40 -5.04 -25.28
C ILE A 186 -2.86 -4.68 -25.55
N TYR A 187 -3.75 -4.92 -24.58
CA TYR A 187 -5.20 -4.88 -24.80
C TYR A 187 -5.90 -3.69 -24.15
N GLY A 188 -5.21 -2.93 -23.30
CA GLY A 188 -5.82 -1.94 -22.42
C GLY A 188 -6.51 -2.60 -21.24
N ARG A 189 -7.07 -1.78 -20.35
CA ARG A 189 -7.77 -2.25 -19.14
C ARG A 189 -9.13 -1.60 -19.01
N TYR A 190 -10.15 -2.43 -18.82
CA TYR A 190 -11.51 -1.95 -18.59
C TYR A 190 -11.93 -2.11 -17.12
N TYR A 191 -12.31 -1.00 -16.51
CA TYR A 191 -12.92 -0.95 -15.19
C TYR A 191 -14.44 -0.83 -15.35
N PRO A 192 -15.20 -1.87 -14.98
CA PRO A 192 -16.65 -1.82 -15.07
C PRO A 192 -17.20 -0.78 -14.10
N GLY A 193 -18.12 0.05 -14.57
CA GLY A 193 -18.78 1.04 -13.72
C GLY A 193 -19.85 0.42 -12.82
N ARG A 194 -20.27 1.18 -11.81
CA ARG A 194 -21.36 0.79 -10.89
C ARG A 194 -22.64 1.55 -11.24
N GLY A 195 -23.76 0.83 -11.35
CA GLY A 195 -25.08 1.44 -11.60
C GLY A 195 -25.17 2.09 -12.98
N LYS A 196 -25.36 3.42 -13.02
CA LYS A 196 -25.47 4.19 -14.27
C LYS A 196 -24.13 4.66 -14.83
N ASN A 197 -23.01 4.40 -14.15
CA ASN A 197 -21.69 4.79 -14.64
C ASN A 197 -21.23 3.78 -15.72
N PRO A 198 -20.91 4.21 -16.97
CA PRO A 198 -20.54 3.32 -18.07
C PRO A 198 -19.19 2.60 -17.91
N GLY A 199 -18.46 2.84 -16.81
CA GLY A 199 -17.13 2.30 -16.59
C GLY A 199 -16.05 3.11 -17.30
N THR A 200 -14.80 2.72 -17.11
CA THR A 200 -13.64 3.46 -17.60
C THR A 200 -12.70 2.50 -18.30
N HIS A 201 -12.40 2.79 -19.56
CA HIS A 201 -11.39 2.09 -20.32
C HIS A 201 -10.08 2.88 -20.29
N ILE A 202 -8.99 2.22 -19.93
CA ILE A 202 -7.62 2.72 -20.01
C ILE A 202 -6.98 2.12 -21.27
N SER A 203 -6.39 2.97 -22.10
CA SER A 203 -5.80 2.52 -23.36
C SER A 203 -4.53 1.67 -23.12
N PRO A 204 -4.17 0.79 -24.06
CA PRO A 204 -2.94 -0.01 -23.97
C PRO A 204 -1.69 0.86 -23.78
N GLU A 205 -1.63 2.04 -24.40
CA GLU A 205 -0.47 2.95 -24.31
C GLU A 205 -0.24 3.47 -22.90
N ILE A 206 -1.32 3.84 -22.19
CA ILE A 206 -1.25 4.27 -20.79
C ILE A 206 -0.83 3.09 -19.91
N CYS A 207 -1.39 1.90 -20.15
CA CYS A 207 -1.00 0.69 -19.43
C CYS A 207 0.50 0.36 -19.64
N ALA A 208 1.03 0.53 -20.85
CA ALA A 208 2.44 0.32 -21.16
C ALA A 208 3.36 1.37 -20.51
N GLU A 209 2.89 2.60 -20.31
CA GLU A 209 3.61 3.61 -19.53
C GLU A 209 3.66 3.25 -18.04
N VAL A 210 2.53 2.83 -17.46
CA VAL A 210 2.46 2.38 -16.06
C VAL A 210 3.31 1.13 -15.81
N ASP A 211 3.34 0.17 -16.74
CA ASP A 211 4.22 -0.99 -16.64
C ASP A 211 5.69 -0.55 -16.58
N ARG A 212 6.12 0.31 -17.52
CA ARG A 212 7.50 0.85 -17.55
C ARG A 212 7.88 1.58 -16.26
N SER A 213 6.99 2.38 -15.68
CA SER A 213 7.26 3.08 -14.42
C SER A 213 7.24 2.15 -13.20
N SER A 214 6.60 0.99 -13.29
CA SER A 214 6.54 -0.01 -12.21
C SER A 214 7.73 -0.99 -12.23
N GLN A 215 8.41 -1.16 -13.37
CA GLN A 215 9.57 -2.06 -13.50
C GLN A 215 10.67 -1.83 -12.45
N PRO A 216 11.07 -0.59 -12.10
CA PRO A 216 12.04 -0.35 -11.04
C PRO A 216 11.62 -0.93 -9.68
N ALA A 217 10.34 -0.88 -9.34
CA ALA A 217 9.81 -1.44 -8.09
C ALA A 217 9.88 -2.96 -8.07
N TYR A 218 9.52 -3.63 -9.18
CA TYR A 218 9.64 -5.09 -9.28
C TYR A 218 11.10 -5.55 -9.17
N ASN A 219 12.03 -4.81 -9.76
CA ASN A 219 13.46 -5.10 -9.64
C ASN A 219 13.97 -4.96 -8.20
N LEU A 220 13.49 -3.95 -7.45
CA LEU A 220 13.80 -3.81 -6.03
C LEU A 220 13.27 -5.00 -5.22
N LEU A 221 12.03 -5.45 -5.47
CA LEU A 221 11.46 -6.60 -4.76
C LEU A 221 12.27 -7.88 -5.01
N ARG A 222 12.68 -8.15 -6.25
CA ARG A 222 13.61 -9.25 -6.57
C ARG A 222 14.92 -9.12 -5.80
N GLN A 223 15.51 -7.93 -5.78
CA GLN A 223 16.74 -7.68 -5.05
C GLN A 223 16.57 -7.93 -3.54
N TRP A 224 15.42 -7.57 -2.97
CA TRP A 224 15.16 -7.75 -1.55
C TRP A 224 14.98 -9.22 -1.19
N CYS A 225 14.27 -10.00 -2.02
CA CYS A 225 14.09 -11.45 -1.86
C CYS A 225 15.41 -12.23 -1.90
N GLY A 226 16.39 -11.75 -2.67
CA GLY A 226 17.70 -12.39 -2.81
C GLY A 226 17.82 -13.26 -4.06
N ALA A 227 19.05 -13.39 -4.56
CA ALA A 227 19.33 -14.04 -5.86
C ALA A 227 18.89 -15.50 -5.90
N ASP A 228 19.19 -16.29 -4.86
CA ASP A 228 18.90 -17.73 -4.82
C ASP A 228 17.41 -18.04 -4.99
N VAL A 229 16.53 -17.24 -4.35
CA VAL A 229 15.07 -17.42 -4.47
C VAL A 229 14.58 -17.02 -5.86
N VAL A 230 15.12 -15.93 -6.41
CA VAL A 230 14.78 -15.48 -7.76
C VAL A 230 15.18 -16.54 -8.79
N GLU A 231 16.40 -17.07 -8.72
CA GLU A 231 16.90 -18.12 -9.60
C GLU A 231 16.06 -19.39 -9.48
N SER A 232 15.77 -19.83 -8.25
CA SER A 232 14.93 -21.02 -8.01
C SER A 232 13.52 -20.85 -8.57
N PHE A 233 12.93 -19.65 -8.42
CA PHE A 233 11.61 -19.35 -8.97
C PHE A 233 11.63 -19.34 -10.50
N GLU A 234 12.65 -18.74 -11.12
CA GLU A 234 12.83 -18.73 -12.57
C GLU A 234 13.02 -20.14 -13.15
N GLU A 235 13.82 -20.98 -12.47
CA GLU A 235 14.00 -22.39 -12.84
C GLU A 235 12.67 -23.15 -12.76
N LEU A 236 11.95 -23.05 -11.64
CA LEU A 236 10.65 -23.71 -11.47
C LEU A 236 9.64 -23.27 -12.53
N LYS A 237 9.66 -21.98 -12.88
CA LYS A 237 8.82 -21.45 -13.95
C LYS A 237 9.22 -22.04 -15.31
N ALA A 238 10.51 -22.03 -15.65
CA ALA A 238 11.00 -22.59 -16.91
C ALA A 238 10.63 -24.07 -17.05
N LEU A 239 10.75 -24.85 -15.96
CA LEU A 239 10.33 -26.24 -15.92
C LEU A 239 8.82 -26.40 -16.13
N ARG A 240 7.99 -25.54 -15.52
CA ARG A 240 6.53 -25.56 -15.72
C ARG A 240 6.15 -25.22 -17.15
N ASP A 241 6.77 -24.21 -17.74
CA ASP A 241 6.54 -23.80 -19.13
C ASP A 241 6.91 -24.94 -20.09
N GLU A 242 8.02 -25.63 -19.82
CA GLU A 242 8.45 -26.78 -20.62
C GLU A 242 7.50 -27.98 -20.49
N VAL A 243 7.01 -28.28 -19.29
CA VAL A 243 6.00 -29.34 -19.08
C VAL A 243 4.71 -29.01 -19.85
N LEU A 244 4.25 -27.76 -19.82
CA LEU A 244 3.08 -27.33 -20.58
C LEU A 244 3.31 -27.49 -22.09
N ARG A 245 4.46 -27.04 -22.60
CA ARG A 245 4.83 -27.18 -24.01
C ARG A 245 4.86 -28.64 -24.46
N ILE A 246 5.45 -29.53 -23.66
CA ILE A 246 5.47 -30.98 -23.94
C ILE A 246 4.05 -31.54 -23.94
N GLY A 247 3.22 -31.12 -22.97
CA GLY A 247 1.80 -31.49 -22.90
C GLY A 247 1.04 -31.11 -24.18
N GLN A 248 1.18 -29.88 -24.63
CA GLN A 248 0.55 -29.37 -25.87
C GLN A 248 1.02 -30.15 -27.11
N LEU A 249 2.33 -30.41 -27.24
CA LEU A 249 2.85 -31.17 -28.37
C LEU A 249 2.34 -32.62 -28.36
N MET A 250 2.23 -33.24 -27.19
CA MET A 250 1.67 -34.59 -27.06
C MET A 250 0.18 -34.60 -27.41
N GLU A 251 -0.58 -33.59 -26.98
CA GLU A 251 -1.99 -33.45 -27.33
C GLU A 251 -2.19 -33.34 -28.85
N GLN A 252 -1.38 -32.51 -29.51
CA GLN A 252 -1.39 -32.39 -30.96
C GLN A 252 -1.05 -33.73 -31.64
N ALA A 253 -0.02 -34.44 -31.16
CA ALA A 253 0.38 -35.74 -31.70
C ALA A 253 -0.73 -36.81 -31.53
N ILE A 254 -1.35 -36.89 -30.36
CA ILE A 254 -2.51 -37.76 -30.08
C ILE A 254 -3.66 -37.41 -31.03
N GLY A 255 -3.95 -36.11 -31.21
CA GLY A 255 -4.94 -35.63 -32.16
C GLY A 255 -4.68 -36.08 -33.59
N SER A 256 -3.45 -35.93 -34.08
CA SER A 256 -3.04 -36.39 -35.41
C SER A 256 -3.13 -37.91 -35.57
N LEU A 257 -2.73 -38.69 -34.55
CA LEU A 257 -2.84 -40.16 -34.57
C LEU A 257 -4.29 -40.62 -34.65
N ARG A 258 -5.19 -39.97 -33.90
CA ARG A 258 -6.64 -40.25 -33.95
C ARG A 258 -7.21 -39.93 -35.33
N GLN A 259 -6.84 -38.80 -35.92
CA GLN A 259 -7.25 -38.43 -37.28
C GLN A 259 -6.75 -39.42 -38.34
N ALA A 260 -5.58 -40.01 -38.14
CA ALA A 260 -5.01 -41.04 -39.00
C ALA A 260 -5.56 -42.47 -38.73
N GLY A 261 -6.53 -42.63 -37.82
CA GLY A 261 -7.11 -43.93 -37.46
C GLY A 261 -6.22 -44.82 -36.58
N GLN A 262 -5.11 -44.29 -36.06
CA GLN A 262 -4.15 -45.01 -35.21
C GLN A 262 -4.55 -44.96 -33.72
N THR A 263 -5.80 -45.32 -33.42
CA THR A 263 -6.41 -45.14 -32.09
C THR A 263 -5.64 -45.87 -30.98
N ARG A 264 -5.13 -47.09 -31.24
CA ARG A 264 -4.35 -47.84 -30.24
C ARG A 264 -3.03 -47.15 -29.84
N ALA A 265 -2.39 -46.46 -30.78
CA ALA A 265 -1.17 -45.70 -30.51
C ALA A 265 -1.48 -44.42 -29.74
N ALA A 266 -2.56 -43.73 -30.11
CA ALA A 266 -3.07 -42.56 -29.39
C ALA A 266 -3.40 -42.90 -27.92
N ASP A 267 -4.16 -43.98 -27.68
CA ASP A 267 -4.55 -44.43 -26.33
C ASP A 267 -3.36 -44.90 -25.49
N ARG A 268 -2.26 -45.31 -26.14
CA ARG A 268 -1.01 -45.63 -25.43
C ARG A 268 -0.31 -44.37 -24.97
N PHE A 269 -0.14 -43.37 -25.84
CA PHE A 269 0.50 -42.11 -25.48
C PHE A 269 -0.30 -41.32 -24.44
N GLU A 270 -1.63 -41.33 -24.52
CA GLU A 270 -2.48 -40.71 -23.51
C GLU A 270 -2.32 -41.35 -22.12
N ARG A 271 -2.09 -42.67 -22.06
CA ARG A 271 -1.78 -43.38 -20.81
C ARG A 271 -0.36 -43.11 -20.30
N GLU A 272 0.62 -43.04 -21.20
CA GLU A 272 2.03 -42.77 -20.85
C GLU A 272 2.26 -41.33 -20.38
N LEU A 273 1.43 -40.37 -20.81
CA LEU A 273 1.48 -38.98 -20.34
C LEU A 273 1.21 -38.86 -18.83
N GLY A 274 0.50 -39.83 -18.22
CA GLY A 274 0.33 -39.95 -16.76
C GLY A 274 -0.50 -38.86 -16.08
N ILE A 275 -0.81 -37.77 -16.79
CA ILE A 275 -1.63 -36.64 -16.36
C ILE A 275 -2.79 -36.53 -17.36
N PRO A 276 -4.07 -36.51 -16.91
CA PRO A 276 -5.19 -36.31 -17.82
C PRO A 276 -5.02 -35.00 -18.58
N LEU A 277 -5.24 -35.02 -19.91
CA LEU A 277 -5.12 -33.83 -20.76
C LEU A 277 -5.99 -32.65 -20.27
N GLU A 278 -7.13 -32.96 -19.63
CA GLU A 278 -7.99 -31.94 -19.02
C GLU A 278 -7.34 -31.21 -17.83
N THR A 279 -6.43 -31.86 -17.10
CA THR A 279 -5.68 -31.25 -16.01
C THR A 279 -4.63 -30.26 -16.52
N LEU A 280 -4.01 -30.55 -17.67
CA LEU A 280 -3.08 -29.62 -18.34
C LEU A 280 -3.82 -28.40 -18.89
N ARG A 281 -4.98 -28.60 -19.53
CA ARG A 281 -5.85 -27.50 -19.98
C ARG A 281 -6.38 -26.65 -18.83
N GLN A 282 -6.65 -27.25 -17.66
CA GLN A 282 -7.08 -26.51 -16.48
C GLN A 282 -5.93 -25.69 -15.89
N ALA A 283 -4.71 -26.22 -15.82
CA ALA A 283 -3.53 -25.48 -15.38
C ALA A 283 -3.20 -24.28 -16.29
N GLU A 284 -3.41 -24.40 -17.61
CA GLU A 284 -3.33 -23.28 -18.54
C GLU A 284 -4.39 -22.21 -18.28
N ARG A 285 -5.63 -22.63 -17.96
CA ARG A 285 -6.72 -21.71 -17.61
C ARG A 285 -6.46 -21.02 -16.28
N ASP A 286 -5.94 -21.70 -15.27
CA ASP A 286 -5.67 -21.13 -13.95
C ASP A 286 -4.46 -20.18 -13.98
N ASN A 287 -3.47 -20.44 -14.84
CA ASN A 287 -2.40 -19.48 -15.16
C ASN A 287 -2.90 -18.28 -16.00
N GLY A 288 -3.98 -18.45 -16.78
CA GLY A 288 -4.53 -17.41 -17.66
C GLY A 288 -5.75 -16.64 -17.11
N HIS A 289 -6.38 -17.08 -16.02
CA HIS A 289 -7.61 -16.51 -15.45
C HIS A 289 -7.53 -16.39 -13.92
N SER A 290 -6.58 -15.61 -13.43
CA SER A 290 -6.77 -14.95 -12.13
C SER A 290 -7.72 -13.76 -12.30
N ARG A 291 -9.03 -14.02 -12.39
CA ARG A 291 -10.02 -12.94 -12.22
C ARG A 291 -9.78 -12.29 -10.85
N PRO A 292 -9.80 -10.95 -10.75
CA PRO A 292 -9.76 -10.31 -9.45
C PRO A 292 -11.04 -10.70 -8.71
N THR A 293 -10.91 -11.52 -7.68
CA THR A 293 -11.93 -11.65 -6.64
C THR A 293 -12.06 -10.27 -6.02
N GLY A 294 -13.08 -9.52 -6.45
CA GLY A 294 -13.44 -8.26 -5.84
C GLY A 294 -13.63 -8.48 -4.35
N HIS A 295 -12.79 -7.85 -3.54
CA HIS A 295 -12.96 -7.75 -2.11
C HIS A 295 -14.36 -7.19 -1.85
N ARG A 296 -15.25 -8.07 -1.37
CA ARG A 296 -16.53 -7.71 -0.81
C ARG A 296 -16.23 -7.07 0.54
N ARG A 297 -16.11 -5.73 0.58
CA ARG A 297 -16.26 -4.97 1.83
C ARG A 297 -17.61 -5.34 2.42
N GLN A 298 -17.58 -6.07 3.52
CA GLN A 298 -18.74 -6.34 4.35
C GLN A 298 -18.88 -5.11 5.24
N GLU A 299 -19.62 -4.12 4.76
CA GLU A 299 -20.08 -3.00 5.59
C GLU A 299 -21.30 -3.51 6.37
N ASP A 300 -21.12 -3.78 7.66
CA ASP A 300 -22.23 -3.99 8.58
C ASP A 300 -22.98 -2.65 8.77
N PRO A 301 -24.32 -2.64 8.68
CA PRO A 301 -25.10 -1.43 8.88
C PRO A 301 -25.29 -1.14 10.38
N CYS A 302 -24.75 -0.03 10.86
CA CYS A 302 -25.13 0.55 12.16
C CYS A 302 -26.63 0.95 12.16
N PRO A 303 -27.38 0.69 13.25
CA PRO A 303 -28.80 1.03 13.34
C PRO A 303 -29.00 2.54 13.59
N ALA A 304 -30.04 3.10 12.97
CA ALA A 304 -30.43 4.50 13.14
C ALA A 304 -30.94 4.78 14.57
N PRO A 305 -30.64 5.96 15.14
CA PRO A 305 -31.19 6.35 16.43
C PRO A 305 -32.65 6.80 16.29
N SER A 306 -33.47 6.37 17.26
CA SER A 306 -34.81 6.92 17.53
C SER A 306 -34.72 8.22 18.31
#